data_AF-A0A0N0D4F0-F1
#
_entry.id   AF-A0A0N0D4F0-F1
#
_cell.length_a   1.000
_cell.length_b   1.000
_cell.length_c   1.000
_cell.angle_alpha   90.00
_cell.angle_beta   90.00
_cell.angle_gamma   90.00
#
_symmetry.space_group_name_H-M   'P 1'
#
loop_
_entity.id
_entity.type
_entity.pdbx_description
1 polymer ?
#
loop_
_entity_poly.entity_id
_entity_poly.type
_entity_poly.pdbx_seq_one_letter_code
_entity_poly.pdbx_strand_id
1 'polypeptide(L)'
;MDERLAIVISTIDELMKTLTAFSNGMDNMRNIYCNHTSPSDNLNSLNTIDTTNIKNLLQNRDSESLARLWVSGVSIDWRQLYENEPKPNKISLPTYPFEKESYWPELLNRNATQRRMMKHQFNGLHPLIDSNESTLDAQVFKKVFHSDHFLLRDHVVDRNMMLPGAAFLEMARAAGSLARKKMSVLQMTQITWISPLRMDNHDASREVFIHLWPENSHVEYEISTAPQLDDLKKNVHSRGTLIYGNENIVHADNIDIEFVKNRCTKMISSEQSYSRFKSQGLHYGPSFQTIQTIYFNDSEAIASIAIPQQFQKDFQLFGIHPLLLDGSWQTLIGISDKSEANLFVPFALDELIFLRPLKEKCYAYAYLHNSIDTSRLKKYNIDILDETGQQLMKMKGFSIKALPKRAIKKDDDLLHMLNQLSKGSVTIADVQSLGMLEK
;
A
#
# COMPACT_ATOMS: atom_id res chain seq x y z
N MET A 1 10.47 -3.37 41.40
CA MET A 1 11.19 -4.57 40.96
C MET A 1 11.56 -5.32 42.21
N ASP A 2 11.16 -6.57 42.27
CA ASP A 2 11.17 -7.35 43.50
C ASP A 2 12.55 -8.01 43.67
N GLU A 3 13.18 -8.43 42.57
CA GLU A 3 14.59 -8.81 42.56
C GLU A 3 15.51 -7.58 42.61
N ARG A 4 16.41 -7.56 43.61
CA ARG A 4 17.44 -6.51 43.76
C ARG A 4 18.83 -7.14 43.78
N LEU A 5 19.76 -6.55 43.04
CA LEU A 5 21.17 -6.91 42.99
C LEU A 5 22.02 -5.67 43.31
N ALA A 6 22.94 -5.79 44.26
CA ALA A 6 23.97 -4.80 44.54
C ALA A 6 25.36 -5.43 44.47
N ILE A 7 26.30 -4.74 43.83
CA ILE A 7 27.70 -5.17 43.68
C ILE A 7 28.60 -4.05 44.20
N VAL A 8 29.44 -4.35 45.19
CA VAL A 8 30.36 -3.37 45.80
C VAL A 8 31.78 -3.63 45.31
N ILE A 9 32.35 -2.70 44.55
CA ILE A 9 33.64 -2.83 43.84
C ILE A 9 34.33 -1.48 43.69
N SER A 10 35.61 -1.47 43.33
CA SER A 10 36.39 -0.23 43.15
C SER A 10 36.94 -0.03 41.74
N THR A 11 36.86 -1.03 40.85
CA THR A 11 37.42 -0.94 39.48
C THR A 11 36.50 -1.52 38.41
N ILE A 12 36.66 -1.07 37.16
CA ILE A 12 35.90 -1.58 36.00
C ILE A 12 36.22 -3.06 35.72
N ASP A 13 37.48 -3.48 35.90
CA ASP A 13 37.89 -4.87 35.69
C ASP A 13 37.23 -5.83 36.70
N GLU A 14 37.08 -5.39 37.95
CA GLU A 14 36.31 -6.11 38.97
C GLU A 14 34.83 -6.20 38.56
N LEU A 15 34.23 -5.11 38.09
CA LEU A 15 32.85 -5.10 37.61
C LEU A 15 32.61 -6.15 36.53
N MET A 16 33.47 -6.16 35.51
CA MET A 16 33.34 -7.07 34.38
C MET A 16 33.47 -8.54 34.80
N LYS A 17 34.44 -8.85 35.68
CA LYS A 17 34.62 -10.19 36.23
C LYS A 17 33.41 -10.62 37.07
N THR A 18 32.93 -9.75 37.96
CA THR A 18 31.80 -10.04 38.84
C THR A 18 30.50 -10.21 38.07
N LEU A 19 30.19 -9.36 37.09
CA LEU A 19 29.01 -9.50 36.24
C LEU A 19 29.06 -10.77 35.39
N THR A 20 30.24 -11.13 34.85
CA THR A 20 30.41 -12.36 34.06
C THR A 20 30.17 -13.59 34.94
N ALA A 21 30.77 -13.65 36.13
CA ALA A 21 30.55 -14.75 37.07
C ALA A 21 29.08 -14.86 37.52
N PHE A 22 28.43 -13.73 37.83
CA PHE A 22 27.01 -13.70 38.19
C PHE A 22 26.12 -14.20 37.04
N SER A 23 26.38 -13.78 35.80
CA SER A 23 25.65 -14.26 34.62
C SER A 23 25.80 -15.76 34.36
N ASN A 24 26.87 -16.37 34.86
CA ASN A 24 27.13 -17.81 34.80
C ASN A 24 26.59 -18.58 36.03
N GLY A 25 25.80 -17.93 36.90
CA GLY A 25 25.18 -18.57 38.07
C GLY A 25 26.07 -18.68 39.30
N MET A 26 27.17 -17.93 39.38
CA MET A 26 28.01 -17.83 40.58
C MET A 26 27.61 -16.59 41.40
N ASP A 27 26.65 -16.74 42.31
CA ASP A 27 26.06 -15.67 43.13
C ASP A 27 26.65 -15.56 44.55
N ASN A 28 27.29 -16.61 45.07
CA ASN A 28 27.91 -16.66 46.40
C ASN A 28 29.26 -15.91 46.56
N MET A 29 29.49 -14.84 45.79
CA MET A 29 30.70 -14.02 45.93
C MET A 29 30.55 -12.98 47.04
N ARG A 30 31.63 -12.71 47.78
CA ARG A 30 31.64 -11.81 48.96
C ARG A 30 31.14 -10.39 48.66
N ASN A 31 31.23 -9.94 47.42
CA ASN A 31 30.87 -8.60 46.97
C ASN A 31 29.52 -8.53 46.23
N ILE A 32 28.77 -9.64 46.18
CA ILE A 32 27.43 -9.72 45.59
C ILE A 32 26.41 -9.80 46.71
N TYR A 33 25.39 -8.95 46.63
CA TYR A 33 24.23 -8.97 47.49
C TYR A 33 22.99 -9.06 46.61
N CYS A 34 22.18 -10.09 46.79
CA CYS A 34 20.94 -10.28 46.05
C CYS A 34 19.81 -10.68 46.99
N ASN A 35 18.60 -10.19 46.74
CA ASN A 35 17.41 -10.62 47.46
C ASN A 35 16.14 -10.38 46.64
N HIS A 36 15.13 -11.21 46.91
CA HIS A 36 13.77 -11.04 46.42
C HIS A 36 12.94 -10.30 47.48
N THR A 37 12.40 -9.15 47.12
CA THR A 37 11.59 -8.30 47.99
C THR A 37 10.11 -8.48 47.64
N SER A 38 9.45 -9.46 48.27
CA SER A 38 7.99 -9.64 48.11
C SER A 38 7.23 -8.73 49.08
N PRO A 39 6.09 -8.11 48.70
CA PRO A 39 5.30 -7.26 49.59
C PRO A 39 4.84 -7.94 50.88
N SER A 40 4.66 -9.28 50.87
CA SER A 40 4.23 -10.09 52.01
C SER A 40 5.35 -10.43 53.01
N ASP A 41 6.62 -10.39 52.59
CA ASP A 41 7.77 -10.72 53.46
C ASP A 41 8.25 -9.53 54.30
N ASN A 42 7.71 -8.33 54.03
CA ASN A 42 8.02 -7.10 54.77
C ASN A 42 7.63 -7.14 56.26
N LEU A 43 6.82 -8.11 56.71
CA LEU A 43 6.37 -8.16 58.11
C LEU A 43 7.25 -9.02 59.03
N ASN A 44 8.08 -9.92 58.51
CA ASN A 44 8.86 -10.84 59.35
C ASN A 44 10.38 -10.59 59.32
N SER A 45 10.92 -9.91 58.32
CA SER A 45 12.37 -9.66 58.17
C SER A 45 12.86 -8.31 58.69
N LEU A 46 11.95 -7.38 59.04
CA LEU A 46 12.29 -6.10 59.66
C LEU A 46 12.77 -6.22 61.12
N ASN A 47 12.63 -7.41 61.74
CA ASN A 47 12.97 -7.62 63.15
C ASN A 47 14.47 -7.83 63.44
N THR A 48 15.34 -7.86 62.42
CA THR A 48 16.80 -8.02 62.59
C THR A 48 17.65 -6.92 61.95
N ILE A 49 17.03 -5.93 61.29
CA ILE A 49 17.75 -4.86 60.61
C ILE A 49 17.69 -3.59 61.46
N ASP A 50 18.82 -3.23 62.06
CA ASP A 50 18.99 -1.98 62.82
C ASP A 50 18.91 -0.77 61.86
N THR A 51 17.68 -0.33 61.57
CA THR A 51 17.38 0.83 60.71
C THR A 51 17.82 2.16 61.32
N THR A 52 18.30 2.13 62.57
CA THR A 52 18.47 3.30 63.43
C THR A 52 19.65 4.19 63.04
N ASN A 53 20.49 3.83 62.05
CA ASN A 53 21.63 4.70 61.67
C ASN A 53 22.04 4.72 60.18
N ILE A 54 21.08 4.67 59.24
CA ILE A 54 21.35 4.82 57.79
C ILE A 54 22.19 6.08 57.49
N LYS A 55 21.94 7.19 58.21
CA LYS A 55 22.69 8.45 58.07
C LYS A 55 24.18 8.29 58.40
N ASN A 56 24.52 7.52 59.43
CA ASN A 56 25.91 7.26 59.82
C ASN A 56 26.61 6.33 58.80
N LEU A 57 25.89 5.33 58.28
CA LEU A 57 26.40 4.46 57.21
C LEU A 57 26.71 5.25 55.92
N LEU A 58 25.84 6.20 55.57
CA LEU A 58 26.05 7.12 54.44
C LEU A 58 27.25 8.05 54.68
N GLN A 59 27.40 8.59 55.90
CA GLN A 59 28.54 9.44 56.27
C GLN A 59 29.87 8.69 56.25
N ASN A 60 29.91 7.45 56.72
CA ASN A 60 31.12 6.62 56.74
C ASN A 60 31.36 5.87 55.42
N ARG A 61 30.47 6.01 54.42
CA ARG A 61 30.52 5.31 53.13
C ARG A 61 30.62 3.79 53.25
N ASP A 62 29.96 3.22 54.25
CA ASP A 62 29.90 1.77 54.45
C ASP A 62 29.00 1.12 53.38
N SER A 63 29.62 0.86 52.23
CA SER A 63 28.95 0.44 51.00
C SER A 63 28.40 -0.99 51.11
N GLU A 64 29.04 -1.84 51.93
CA GLU A 64 28.60 -3.21 52.19
C GLU A 64 27.29 -3.21 53.01
N SER A 65 27.26 -2.45 54.11
CA SER A 65 26.04 -2.35 54.93
C SER A 65 24.90 -1.69 54.16
N LEU A 66 25.18 -0.64 53.36
CA LEU A 66 24.17 0.01 52.52
C LEU A 66 23.62 -0.91 51.42
N ALA A 67 24.48 -1.72 50.79
CA ALA A 67 24.07 -2.72 49.81
C ALA A 67 23.12 -3.75 50.44
N ARG A 68 23.48 -4.31 51.61
CA ARG A 68 22.64 -5.27 52.36
C ARG A 68 21.28 -4.69 52.72
N LEU A 69 21.24 -3.44 53.18
CA LEU A 69 19.99 -2.75 53.51
C LEU A 69 19.10 -2.56 52.27
N TRP A 70 19.67 -2.09 51.16
CA TRP A 70 18.92 -1.80 49.95
C TRP A 70 18.35 -3.06 49.30
N VAL A 71 19.12 -4.15 49.22
CA VAL A 71 18.60 -5.42 48.68
C VAL A 71 17.52 -5.99 49.59
N SER A 72 17.56 -5.71 50.90
CA SER A 72 16.53 -6.11 51.86
C SER A 72 15.23 -5.28 51.78
N GLY A 73 15.11 -4.36 50.82
CA GLY A 73 13.87 -3.60 50.60
C GLY A 73 13.88 -2.18 51.17
N VAL A 74 14.84 -1.84 52.03
CA VAL A 74 14.94 -0.52 52.68
C VAL A 74 15.16 0.58 51.63
N SER A 75 14.42 1.68 51.75
CA SER A 75 14.57 2.85 50.89
C SER A 75 15.74 3.72 51.37
N ILE A 76 16.71 3.97 50.49
CA ILE A 76 17.92 4.75 50.79
C ILE A 76 17.97 5.97 49.87
N ASP A 77 18.16 7.16 50.43
CA ASP A 77 18.39 8.38 49.66
C ASP A 77 19.86 8.50 49.26
N TRP A 78 20.22 7.89 48.12
CA TRP A 78 21.59 7.87 47.58
C TRP A 78 22.20 9.24 47.31
N ARG A 79 21.39 10.31 47.27
CA ARG A 79 21.89 11.68 47.08
C ARG A 79 22.78 12.14 48.24
N GLN A 80 22.59 11.58 49.43
CA GLN A 80 23.36 11.93 50.63
C GLN A 80 24.83 11.51 50.55
N LEU A 81 25.18 10.51 49.72
CA LEU A 81 26.58 10.12 49.48
C LEU A 81 27.40 11.24 48.82
N TYR A 82 26.73 12.15 48.11
CA TYR A 82 27.34 13.21 47.30
C TYR A 82 26.99 14.60 47.82
N GLU A 83 26.59 14.75 49.09
CA GLU A 83 26.28 16.07 49.67
C GLU A 83 27.50 17.00 49.73
N ASN A 84 28.68 16.44 49.99
CA ASN A 84 29.95 17.18 50.11
C ASN A 84 30.89 16.99 48.90
N GLU A 85 30.40 16.39 47.81
CA GLU A 85 31.18 16.10 46.59
C GLU A 85 30.42 16.56 45.33
N PRO A 86 31.12 16.81 44.21
CA PRO A 86 30.46 17.13 42.96
C PRO A 86 29.54 15.97 42.54
N LYS A 87 28.25 16.28 42.36
CA LYS A 87 27.25 15.30 41.95
C LYS A 87 27.57 14.76 40.55
N PRO A 88 27.55 13.43 40.35
CA PRO A 88 27.73 12.85 39.02
C PRO A 88 26.62 13.30 38.06
N ASN A 89 26.98 13.50 36.79
CA ASN A 89 26.00 13.74 35.73
C ASN A 89 25.24 12.44 35.40
N LYS A 90 23.98 12.57 34.99
CA LYS A 90 23.21 11.45 34.46
C LYS A 90 23.83 11.00 33.13
N ILE A 91 24.04 9.69 32.99
CA ILE A 91 24.51 9.06 31.75
C ILE A 91 23.45 8.08 31.23
N SER A 92 23.45 7.83 29.92
CA SER A 92 22.61 6.80 29.32
C SER A 92 23.12 5.42 29.72
N LEU A 93 22.22 4.57 30.20
CA LEU A 93 22.47 3.15 30.46
C LEU A 93 21.69 2.28 29.46
N PRO A 94 22.08 1.01 29.25
CA PRO A 94 21.29 0.08 28.45
C PRO A 94 19.84 0.02 28.93
N THR A 95 18.91 -0.16 27.98
CA THR A 95 17.48 -0.27 28.31
C THR A 95 17.20 -1.54 29.10
N TYR A 96 16.25 -1.46 30.04
CA TYR A 96 15.80 -2.62 30.78
C TYR A 96 15.30 -3.73 29.83
N PRO A 97 15.79 -4.97 29.95
CA PRO A 97 15.35 -6.06 29.09
C PRO A 97 13.96 -6.53 29.53
N PHE A 98 12.91 -5.85 29.05
CA PHE A 98 11.54 -6.29 29.30
C PHE A 98 11.36 -7.75 28.88
N GLU A 99 10.66 -8.50 29.73
CA GLU A 99 10.30 -9.87 29.43
C GLU A 99 9.50 -9.90 28.13
N LYS A 100 9.91 -10.73 27.19
CA LYS A 100 9.30 -10.80 25.85
C LYS A 100 8.06 -11.69 25.87
N GLU A 101 7.16 -11.41 26.80
CA GLU A 101 5.89 -12.09 26.88
C GLU A 101 4.93 -11.52 25.85
N SER A 102 4.29 -12.44 25.13
CA SER A 102 3.41 -12.15 24.02
C SER A 102 1.99 -11.86 24.53
N TYR A 103 1.73 -10.61 24.89
CA TYR A 103 0.39 -10.15 25.27
C TYR A 103 -0.43 -9.74 24.04
N TRP A 104 -0.87 -10.73 23.27
CA TRP A 104 -1.87 -10.56 22.22
C TRP A 104 -3.20 -11.14 22.70
N PRO A 105 -4.36 -10.52 22.40
CA PRO A 105 -5.65 -11.10 22.77
C PRO A 105 -5.79 -12.49 22.15
N GLU A 106 -5.92 -13.51 23.00
CA GLU A 106 -6.19 -14.88 22.57
C GLU A 106 -7.59 -14.96 21.96
N LEU A 107 -7.66 -14.73 20.65
CA LEU A 107 -8.78 -15.23 19.86
C LEU A 107 -8.70 -16.74 19.91
N LEU A 108 -9.57 -17.35 20.72
CA LEU A 108 -9.78 -18.79 20.81
C LEU A 108 -9.86 -19.39 19.41
N ASN A 109 -8.78 -20.01 18.96
CA ASN A 109 -8.79 -20.92 17.82
C ASN A 109 -7.71 -21.98 18.01
N ARG A 110 -8.10 -23.02 18.75
CA ARG A 110 -7.41 -24.32 18.73
C ARG A 110 -7.38 -24.83 17.28
N ASN A 111 -6.25 -25.45 16.91
CA ASN A 111 -5.91 -26.10 15.62
C ASN A 111 -5.07 -25.24 14.65
N ALA A 112 -3.91 -24.77 15.14
CA ALA A 112 -2.93 -23.98 14.39
C ALA A 112 -2.00 -24.78 13.45
N THR A 113 -2.08 -26.11 13.41
CA THR A 113 -1.08 -26.91 12.65
C THR A 113 -1.50 -27.25 11.21
N GLN A 114 -2.78 -27.09 10.84
CA GLN A 114 -3.26 -27.31 9.46
C GLN A 114 -3.48 -26.00 8.67
N ARG A 115 -3.55 -24.84 9.33
CA ARG A 115 -3.78 -23.53 8.67
C ARG A 115 -2.52 -22.86 8.11
N ARG A 116 -1.32 -23.38 8.37
CA ARG A 116 -0.06 -22.74 7.94
C ARG A 116 0.19 -22.80 6.42
N MET A 117 -0.66 -23.49 5.65
CA MET A 117 -0.58 -23.55 4.18
C MET A 117 -1.58 -22.63 3.44
N MET A 118 -2.42 -21.84 4.13
CA MET A 118 -3.44 -20.95 3.53
C MET A 118 -3.17 -19.44 3.73
N LYS A 119 -1.91 -19.03 3.86
CA LYS A 119 -1.55 -17.62 4.15
C LYS A 119 -1.39 -16.76 2.87
N HIS A 120 -2.45 -16.70 2.08
CA HIS A 120 -2.74 -15.57 1.17
C HIS A 120 -4.13 -14.98 1.49
N GLN A 121 -4.59 -15.05 2.74
CA GLN A 121 -5.87 -14.48 3.12
C GLN A 121 -5.70 -13.02 3.56
N PHE A 122 -6.03 -12.15 2.63
CA PHE A 122 -6.40 -10.75 2.82
C PHE A 122 -7.30 -10.54 4.05
N ASN A 123 -6.99 -9.53 4.88
CA ASN A 123 -7.62 -9.30 6.20
C ASN A 123 -8.76 -8.26 6.16
N GLY A 124 -9.40 -8.04 5.01
CA GLY A 124 -10.52 -7.10 4.84
C GLY A 124 -11.75 -7.70 4.16
N LEU A 125 -12.69 -6.86 3.73
CA LEU A 125 -13.96 -7.29 3.10
C LEU A 125 -13.81 -7.84 1.67
N HIS A 126 -12.85 -7.31 0.91
CA HIS A 126 -12.51 -7.70 -0.47
C HIS A 126 -11.07 -7.21 -0.76
N PRO A 127 -10.21 -7.84 -1.59
CA PRO A 127 -8.80 -7.41 -1.75
C PRO A 127 -8.55 -5.91 -1.96
N LEU A 128 -9.50 -5.17 -2.53
CA LEU A 128 -9.47 -3.71 -2.72
C LEU A 128 -10.43 -2.91 -1.81
N ILE A 129 -10.91 -3.49 -0.71
CA ILE A 129 -11.76 -2.90 0.33
C ILE A 129 -11.39 -3.51 1.68
N ASP A 130 -10.80 -2.70 2.55
CA ASP A 130 -10.36 -3.15 3.87
C ASP A 130 -11.50 -3.09 4.89
N SER A 131 -12.26 -1.99 4.92
CA SER A 131 -13.33 -1.75 5.90
C SER A 131 -14.56 -1.08 5.29
N ASN A 132 -15.68 -1.22 5.99
CA ASN A 132 -16.90 -0.46 5.78
C ASN A 132 -16.94 0.68 6.81
N GLU A 133 -16.93 1.92 6.33
CA GLU A 133 -16.90 3.16 7.13
C GLU A 133 -18.26 3.88 7.07
N SER A 134 -19.32 3.15 6.72
CA SER A 134 -20.66 3.74 6.54
C SER A 134 -21.26 4.21 7.87
N THR A 135 -21.96 5.34 7.80
CA THR A 135 -22.79 5.88 8.88
C THR A 135 -24.26 5.91 8.43
N LEU A 136 -25.15 6.48 9.25
CA LEU A 136 -26.53 6.75 8.82
C LEU A 136 -26.60 7.81 7.72
N ASP A 137 -25.56 8.64 7.59
CA ASP A 137 -25.53 9.77 6.66
C ASP A 137 -24.92 9.39 5.30
N ALA A 138 -24.04 8.38 5.26
CA ALA A 138 -23.32 8.00 4.06
C ALA A 138 -22.94 6.52 4.00
N GLN A 139 -23.04 5.93 2.80
CA GLN A 139 -22.51 4.61 2.49
C GLN A 139 -21.06 4.75 1.98
N VAL A 140 -20.09 4.33 2.78
CA VAL A 140 -18.65 4.52 2.51
C VAL A 140 -17.86 3.26 2.78
N PHE A 141 -16.93 2.94 1.88
CA PHE A 141 -15.93 1.88 2.06
C PHE A 141 -14.52 2.48 1.97
N LYS A 142 -13.55 1.82 2.60
CA LYS A 142 -12.16 2.30 2.62
C LYS A 142 -11.18 1.23 2.16
N LYS A 143 -10.13 1.67 1.47
CA LYS A 143 -8.95 0.91 1.12
C LYS A 143 -7.70 1.70 1.47
N VAL A 144 -6.73 1.05 2.12
CA VAL A 144 -5.38 1.56 2.32
C VAL A 144 -4.47 0.88 1.30
N PHE A 145 -3.85 1.68 0.45
CA PHE A 145 -2.80 1.23 -0.45
C PHE A 145 -1.44 1.53 0.18
N HIS A 146 -0.59 0.51 0.26
CA HIS A 146 0.82 0.65 0.60
C HIS A 146 1.66 0.71 -0.68
N SER A 147 2.82 1.35 -0.61
CA SER A 147 3.69 1.54 -1.79
C SER A 147 4.22 0.24 -2.39
N ASP A 148 4.29 -0.84 -1.60
CA ASP A 148 4.70 -2.18 -2.04
C ASP A 148 3.56 -3.00 -2.66
N HIS A 149 2.33 -2.50 -2.64
CA HIS A 149 1.18 -3.17 -3.23
C HIS A 149 1.41 -3.40 -4.74
N PHE A 150 1.19 -4.62 -5.22
CA PHE A 150 1.53 -5.02 -6.60
C PHE A 150 0.86 -4.15 -7.67
N LEU A 151 -0.37 -3.67 -7.41
CA LEU A 151 -1.08 -2.73 -8.30
C LEU A 151 -0.41 -1.36 -8.47
N LEU A 152 0.50 -0.99 -7.57
CA LEU A 152 1.26 0.26 -7.62
C LEU A 152 2.69 0.02 -8.09
N ARG A 153 3.38 -0.93 -7.45
CA ARG A 153 4.77 -1.27 -7.74
C ARG A 153 4.99 -1.65 -9.20
N ASP A 154 4.08 -2.43 -9.77
CA ASP A 154 4.23 -2.98 -11.12
C ASP A 154 3.48 -2.16 -12.18
N HIS A 155 2.92 -0.99 -11.81
CA HIS A 155 2.22 -0.10 -12.73
C HIS A 155 2.81 1.32 -12.66
N VAL A 156 3.87 1.53 -13.44
CA VAL A 156 4.64 2.78 -13.45
C VAL A 156 4.40 3.54 -14.77
N VAL A 157 3.91 4.77 -14.65
CA VAL A 157 3.53 5.65 -15.77
C VAL A 157 4.37 6.93 -15.70
N ASP A 158 5.18 7.17 -16.74
CA ASP A 158 6.15 8.30 -16.78
C ASP A 158 6.98 8.41 -15.49
N ARG A 159 7.53 7.27 -15.04
CA ARG A 159 8.34 7.11 -13.81
C ARG A 159 7.59 7.28 -12.48
N ASN A 160 6.27 7.45 -12.48
CA ASN A 160 5.47 7.55 -11.26
C ASN A 160 4.69 6.25 -11.02
N MET A 161 4.73 5.72 -9.78
CA MET A 161 3.85 4.63 -9.36
C MET A 161 2.41 5.13 -9.34
N MET A 162 1.55 4.48 -10.10
CA MET A 162 0.17 4.94 -10.31
C MET A 162 -0.77 3.76 -10.19
N LEU A 163 -1.88 3.92 -9.46
CA LEU A 163 -2.90 2.88 -9.44
C LEU A 163 -3.54 2.78 -10.83
N PRO A 164 -3.68 1.57 -11.43
CA PRO A 164 -4.28 1.43 -12.74
C PRO A 164 -5.75 1.85 -12.72
N GLY A 165 -6.21 2.42 -13.84
CA GLY A 165 -7.62 2.79 -14.02
C GLY A 165 -8.58 1.63 -13.73
N ALA A 166 -8.17 0.41 -14.07
CA ALA A 166 -8.92 -0.82 -13.88
C ALA A 166 -9.22 -1.15 -12.41
N ALA A 167 -8.33 -0.77 -11.48
CA ALA A 167 -8.54 -1.04 -10.05
C ALA A 167 -9.71 -0.23 -9.49
N PHE A 168 -9.91 1.01 -9.95
CA PHE A 168 -11.06 1.83 -9.55
C PHE A 168 -12.39 1.17 -9.93
N LEU A 169 -12.47 0.49 -11.08
CA LEU A 169 -13.71 -0.16 -11.50
C LEU A 169 -14.05 -1.35 -10.60
N GLU A 170 -13.05 -2.15 -10.22
CA GLU A 170 -13.27 -3.24 -9.27
C GLU A 170 -13.57 -2.73 -7.87
N MET A 171 -12.95 -1.63 -7.42
CA MET A 171 -13.29 -0.99 -6.14
C MET A 171 -14.76 -0.57 -6.10
N ALA A 172 -15.24 0.12 -7.14
CA ALA A 172 -16.63 0.55 -7.26
C ALA A 172 -17.59 -0.65 -7.30
N ARG A 173 -17.31 -1.66 -8.14
CA ARG A 173 -18.13 -2.87 -8.27
C ARG A 173 -18.19 -3.64 -6.95
N ALA A 174 -17.05 -3.88 -6.31
CA ALA A 174 -16.98 -4.61 -5.05
C ALA A 174 -17.71 -3.86 -3.93
N ALA A 175 -17.55 -2.53 -3.83
CA ALA A 175 -18.27 -1.70 -2.86
C ALA A 175 -19.78 -1.78 -3.09
N GLY A 176 -20.23 -1.69 -4.34
CA GLY A 176 -21.64 -1.85 -4.70
C GLY A 176 -22.21 -3.21 -4.32
N SER A 177 -21.47 -4.30 -4.61
CA SER A 177 -21.86 -5.66 -4.21
C SER A 177 -21.93 -5.83 -2.69
N LEU A 178 -21.00 -5.23 -1.93
CA LEU A 178 -21.02 -5.26 -0.47
C LEU A 178 -22.20 -4.47 0.10
N ALA A 179 -22.57 -3.35 -0.52
CA ALA A 179 -23.70 -2.51 -0.11
C ALA A 179 -25.07 -3.16 -0.41
N ARG A 180 -25.22 -3.87 -1.53
CA ARG A 180 -26.47 -4.56 -1.92
C ARG A 180 -26.28 -6.07 -2.10
N LYS A 181 -26.19 -6.82 -1.00
CA LYS A 181 -25.95 -8.28 -0.99
C LYS A 181 -26.96 -9.15 -1.77
N LYS A 182 -28.16 -8.64 -2.07
CA LYS A 182 -29.21 -9.41 -2.75
C LYS A 182 -29.26 -9.20 -4.27
N MET A 183 -28.47 -8.25 -4.80
CA MET A 183 -28.46 -7.93 -6.22
C MET A 183 -27.02 -7.82 -6.71
N SER A 184 -26.79 -8.29 -7.92
CA SER A 184 -25.47 -8.18 -8.54
C SER A 184 -25.37 -6.87 -9.32
N VAL A 185 -24.18 -6.27 -9.32
CA VAL A 185 -23.86 -5.16 -10.24
C VAL A 185 -23.72 -5.78 -11.63
N LEU A 186 -24.64 -5.45 -12.54
CA LEU A 186 -24.67 -5.99 -13.91
C LEU A 186 -23.99 -5.07 -14.91
N GLN A 187 -23.94 -3.78 -14.60
CA GLN A 187 -23.36 -2.79 -15.50
C GLN A 187 -22.83 -1.60 -14.70
N MET A 188 -21.80 -0.96 -15.23
CA MET A 188 -21.35 0.36 -14.83
C MET A 188 -21.47 1.32 -16.03
N THR A 189 -21.88 2.56 -15.80
CA THR A 189 -22.05 3.56 -16.86
C THR A 189 -21.49 4.92 -16.47
N GLN A 190 -21.25 5.78 -17.46
CA GLN A 190 -20.79 7.16 -17.27
C GLN A 190 -19.50 7.24 -16.43
N ILE A 191 -18.60 6.29 -16.65
CA ILE A 191 -17.35 6.20 -15.89
C ILE A 191 -16.41 7.29 -16.39
N THR A 192 -15.86 8.07 -15.45
CA THR A 192 -14.82 9.06 -15.73
C THR A 192 -13.64 8.83 -14.78
N TRP A 193 -12.42 8.83 -15.33
CA TRP A 193 -11.18 8.94 -14.55
C TRP A 193 -10.78 10.41 -14.50
N ILE A 194 -10.95 11.01 -13.33
CA ILE A 194 -10.80 12.47 -13.11
C ILE A 194 -9.35 12.80 -12.79
N SER A 195 -8.72 12.03 -11.91
CA SER A 195 -7.31 12.22 -11.57
C SER A 195 -6.65 10.88 -11.18
N PRO A 196 -5.35 10.71 -11.44
CA PRO A 196 -4.64 9.49 -11.05
C PRO A 196 -4.37 9.45 -9.54
N LEU A 197 -4.47 8.26 -8.94
CA LEU A 197 -3.90 8.01 -7.61
C LEU A 197 -2.41 7.68 -7.80
N ARG A 198 -1.54 8.57 -7.32
CA ARG A 198 -0.08 8.40 -7.36
C ARG A 198 0.45 8.06 -5.97
N MET A 199 1.51 7.27 -5.93
CA MET A 199 2.32 7.08 -4.74
C MET A 199 3.68 7.72 -5.01
N ASP A 200 4.00 8.75 -4.23
CA ASP A 200 5.35 9.31 -4.26
C ASP A 200 6.30 8.42 -3.45
N ASN A 201 7.60 8.51 -3.71
CA ASN A 201 8.61 7.66 -3.04
C ASN A 201 8.65 7.85 -1.51
N HIS A 202 8.09 8.94 -0.99
CA HIS A 202 7.99 9.22 0.44
C HIS A 202 6.66 8.75 1.07
N ASP A 203 5.69 8.34 0.25
CA ASP A 203 4.40 7.87 0.73
C ASP A 203 4.50 6.41 1.18
N ALA A 204 4.40 6.16 2.49
CA ALA A 204 4.29 4.80 3.01
C ALA A 204 2.93 4.16 2.68
N SER A 205 1.86 4.97 2.70
CA SER A 205 0.50 4.53 2.37
C SER A 205 -0.39 5.70 1.94
N ARG A 206 -1.51 5.36 1.28
CA ARG A 206 -2.60 6.28 0.94
C ARG A 206 -3.95 5.62 1.23
N GLU A 207 -4.83 6.37 1.89
CA GLU A 207 -6.22 5.96 2.08
C GLU A 207 -7.06 6.41 0.89
N VAL A 208 -7.95 5.53 0.46
CA VAL A 208 -8.88 5.73 -0.63
C VAL A 208 -10.27 5.33 -0.16
N PHE A 209 -11.24 6.21 -0.41
CA PHE A 209 -12.62 6.06 0.01
C PHE A 209 -13.51 5.88 -1.20
N ILE A 210 -14.51 5.01 -1.08
CA ILE A 210 -15.53 4.73 -2.08
C ILE A 210 -16.88 5.14 -1.47
N HIS A 211 -17.42 6.25 -1.95
CA HIS A 211 -18.74 6.75 -1.56
C HIS A 211 -19.78 6.24 -2.54
N LEU A 212 -20.94 5.84 -2.03
CA LEU A 212 -22.08 5.35 -2.80
C LEU A 212 -23.34 6.16 -2.47
N TRP A 213 -24.07 6.59 -3.50
CA TRP A 213 -25.36 7.27 -3.34
C TRP A 213 -26.47 6.49 -4.06
N PRO A 214 -27.42 5.91 -3.32
CA PRO A 214 -28.53 5.21 -3.93
C PRO A 214 -29.52 6.19 -4.55
N GLU A 215 -29.75 6.02 -5.84
CA GLU A 215 -30.83 6.66 -6.60
C GLU A 215 -31.96 5.65 -6.86
N ASN A 216 -33.07 6.13 -7.43
CA ASN A 216 -34.27 5.32 -7.65
C ASN A 216 -34.01 4.00 -8.42
N SER A 217 -33.12 4.03 -9.42
CA SER A 217 -32.85 2.90 -10.33
C SER A 217 -31.38 2.48 -10.39
N HIS A 218 -30.48 3.22 -9.76
CA HIS A 218 -29.04 3.05 -9.87
C HIS A 218 -28.34 3.51 -8.60
N VAL A 219 -27.02 3.35 -8.54
CA VAL A 219 -26.20 3.90 -7.47
C VAL A 219 -25.06 4.69 -8.09
N GLU A 220 -24.94 5.97 -7.78
CA GLU A 220 -23.76 6.75 -8.15
C GLU A 220 -22.60 6.40 -7.22
N TYR A 221 -21.37 6.45 -7.75
CA TYR A 221 -20.16 6.25 -6.96
C TYR A 221 -19.14 7.36 -7.18
N GLU A 222 -18.36 7.63 -6.14
CA GLU A 222 -17.16 8.46 -6.17
C GLU A 222 -16.02 7.74 -5.45
N ILE A 223 -14.83 7.76 -6.04
CA ILE A 223 -13.60 7.29 -5.41
C ILE A 223 -12.66 8.47 -5.22
N SER A 224 -12.21 8.70 -3.98
CA SER A 224 -11.36 9.86 -3.63
C SER A 224 -10.38 9.55 -2.49
N THR A 225 -9.42 10.45 -2.25
CA THR A 225 -8.47 10.38 -1.12
C THR A 225 -8.89 11.22 0.10
N ALA A 226 -10.18 11.51 0.28
CA ALA A 226 -10.69 12.15 1.47
C ALA A 226 -11.87 11.38 2.06
N PRO A 227 -11.98 11.27 3.40
CA PRO A 227 -13.09 10.59 4.05
C PRO A 227 -14.40 11.36 3.89
N GLN A 228 -14.33 12.69 3.85
CA GLN A 228 -15.48 13.60 3.84
C GLN A 228 -15.60 14.31 2.49
N LEU A 229 -16.83 14.56 2.07
CA LEU A 229 -17.13 15.12 0.74
C LEU A 229 -16.73 16.59 0.61
N ASP A 230 -16.82 17.35 1.71
CA ASP A 230 -16.55 18.79 1.75
C ASP A 230 -15.09 19.11 2.11
N ASP A 231 -14.22 18.09 2.17
CA ASP A 231 -12.80 18.29 2.44
C ASP A 231 -12.17 19.08 1.28
N LEU A 232 -11.62 20.26 1.58
CA LEU A 232 -10.92 21.11 0.63
C LEU A 232 -9.69 20.43 -0.01
N LYS A 233 -9.16 19.36 0.60
CA LYS A 233 -8.06 18.55 0.09
C LYS A 233 -8.54 17.32 -0.70
N LYS A 234 -9.86 17.14 -0.87
CA LYS A 234 -10.42 16.00 -1.61
C LYS A 234 -9.92 16.01 -3.04
N ASN A 235 -9.28 14.90 -3.42
CA ASN A 235 -8.95 14.63 -4.80
C ASN A 235 -9.83 13.47 -5.30
N VAL A 236 -10.69 13.76 -6.27
CA VAL A 236 -11.56 12.75 -6.88
C VAL A 236 -10.80 12.05 -7.99
N HIS A 237 -10.77 10.72 -7.92
CA HIS A 237 -10.06 9.87 -8.87
C HIS A 237 -10.99 9.28 -9.93
N SER A 238 -12.15 8.76 -9.53
CA SER A 238 -13.10 8.18 -10.45
C SER A 238 -14.53 8.41 -9.97
N ARG A 239 -15.45 8.56 -10.93
CA ARG A 239 -16.89 8.59 -10.71
C ARG A 239 -17.60 7.78 -11.79
N GLY A 240 -18.82 7.36 -11.48
CA GLY A 240 -19.71 6.70 -12.43
C GLY A 240 -20.97 6.20 -11.74
N THR A 241 -21.69 5.35 -12.45
CA THR A 241 -22.97 4.79 -11.99
C THR A 241 -22.94 3.27 -12.02
N LEU A 242 -23.47 2.62 -10.99
CA LEU A 242 -23.68 1.18 -10.88
C LEU A 242 -25.16 0.85 -11.15
N ILE A 243 -25.40 -0.07 -12.08
CA ILE A 243 -26.72 -0.62 -12.37
C ILE A 243 -26.81 -2.04 -11.82
N TYR A 244 -27.86 -2.31 -11.05
CA TYR A 244 -28.10 -3.60 -10.41
C TYR A 244 -29.18 -4.36 -11.15
N GLY A 245 -29.10 -5.69 -11.08
CA GLY A 245 -30.18 -6.56 -11.50
C GLY A 245 -30.00 -7.97 -10.95
N ASN A 246 -30.96 -8.82 -11.28
CA ASN A 246 -30.86 -10.25 -11.02
C ASN A 246 -30.04 -10.88 -12.14
N GLU A 247 -29.28 -11.93 -11.83
CA GLU A 247 -28.48 -12.69 -12.80
C GLU A 247 -29.38 -13.28 -13.89
N ASN A 248 -29.62 -12.50 -14.94
CA ASN A 248 -30.22 -12.99 -16.17
C ASN A 248 -29.05 -13.31 -17.11
N ILE A 249 -29.04 -14.55 -17.60
CA ILE A 249 -28.11 -14.97 -18.64
C ILE A 249 -28.46 -14.16 -19.89
N VAL A 250 -27.73 -13.08 -20.13
CA VAL A 250 -27.81 -12.37 -21.41
C VAL A 250 -27.29 -13.33 -22.47
N HIS A 251 -28.13 -13.66 -23.45
CA HIS A 251 -27.69 -14.27 -24.70
C HIS A 251 -26.75 -13.26 -25.36
N ALA A 252 -25.46 -13.55 -25.29
CA ALA A 252 -24.42 -12.73 -25.89
C ALA A 252 -23.91 -13.47 -27.13
N ASP A 253 -23.53 -12.70 -28.14
CA ASP A 253 -23.05 -13.24 -29.39
C ASP A 253 -21.73 -13.98 -29.16
N ASN A 254 -21.54 -15.08 -29.89
CA ASN A 254 -20.26 -15.76 -29.92
C ASN A 254 -19.38 -15.10 -30.99
N ILE A 255 -18.17 -14.67 -30.62
CA ILE A 255 -17.22 -14.09 -31.56
C ILE A 255 -16.27 -15.18 -32.03
N ASP A 256 -16.18 -15.40 -33.34
CA ASP A 256 -15.20 -16.32 -33.92
C ASP A 256 -13.78 -15.72 -33.84
N ILE A 257 -13.02 -16.19 -32.86
CA ILE A 257 -11.65 -15.75 -32.57
C ILE A 257 -10.73 -15.96 -33.77
N GLU A 258 -10.82 -17.11 -34.45
CA GLU A 258 -9.94 -17.41 -35.58
C GLU A 258 -10.30 -16.56 -36.79
N PHE A 259 -11.59 -16.29 -37.02
CA PHE A 259 -12.01 -15.34 -38.03
C PHE A 259 -11.46 -13.93 -37.78
N VAL A 260 -11.46 -13.45 -36.53
CA VAL A 260 -10.85 -12.16 -36.17
C VAL A 260 -9.33 -12.18 -36.39
N LYS A 261 -8.63 -13.23 -35.94
CA LYS A 261 -7.18 -13.37 -36.16
C LYS A 261 -6.83 -13.37 -37.65
N ASN A 262 -7.61 -14.04 -38.50
CA ASN A 262 -7.37 -14.10 -39.94
C ASN A 262 -7.54 -12.74 -40.65
N ARG A 263 -8.33 -11.80 -40.08
CA ARG A 263 -8.42 -10.42 -40.58
C ARG A 263 -7.26 -9.53 -40.12
N CYS A 264 -6.53 -9.97 -39.10
CA CYS A 264 -5.37 -9.25 -38.58
C CYS A 264 -4.12 -9.61 -39.38
N THR A 265 -3.48 -8.62 -39.99
CA THR A 265 -2.30 -8.83 -40.88
C THR A 265 -0.97 -8.77 -40.15
N LYS A 266 -0.98 -8.34 -38.88
CA LYS A 266 0.23 -8.14 -38.06
C LYS A 266 0.08 -8.93 -36.76
N MET A 267 1.22 -9.34 -36.20
CA MET A 267 1.30 -10.00 -34.90
C MET A 267 2.45 -9.38 -34.09
N ILE A 268 2.26 -9.26 -32.78
CA ILE A 268 3.27 -8.80 -31.84
C ILE A 268 3.29 -9.75 -30.63
N SER A 269 4.49 -10.17 -30.23
CA SER A 269 4.67 -11.05 -29.07
C SER A 269 4.51 -10.29 -27.76
N SER A 270 4.45 -11.03 -26.64
CA SER A 270 4.48 -10.47 -25.29
C SER A 270 5.69 -9.54 -25.09
N GLU A 271 6.90 -10.03 -25.39
CA GLU A 271 8.16 -9.30 -25.19
C GLU A 271 8.22 -8.02 -26.02
N GLN A 272 7.77 -8.10 -27.27
CA GLN A 272 7.71 -6.94 -28.17
C GLN A 272 6.69 -5.91 -27.68
N SER A 273 5.54 -6.37 -27.15
CA SER A 273 4.50 -5.50 -26.60
C SER A 273 5.03 -4.69 -25.42
N TYR A 274 5.65 -5.35 -24.42
CA TYR A 274 6.20 -4.65 -23.25
C TYR A 274 7.42 -3.81 -23.56
N SER A 275 8.22 -4.20 -24.56
CA SER A 275 9.30 -3.33 -25.07
C SER A 275 8.75 -2.03 -25.68
N ARG A 276 7.62 -2.11 -26.40
CA ARG A 276 6.94 -0.94 -26.97
C ARG A 276 6.27 -0.08 -25.90
N PHE A 277 5.64 -0.66 -24.89
CA PHE A 277 5.12 0.09 -23.75
C PHE A 277 6.22 0.86 -23.03
N LYS A 278 7.35 0.20 -22.77
CA LYS A 278 8.50 0.81 -22.11
C LYS A 278 9.06 2.00 -22.89
N SER A 279 9.11 1.93 -24.23
CA SER A 279 9.57 3.06 -25.05
C SER A 279 8.58 4.24 -25.08
N GLN A 280 7.30 4.01 -24.72
CA GLN A 280 6.27 5.04 -24.57
C GLN A 280 6.15 5.59 -23.14
N GLY A 281 6.98 5.11 -22.19
CA GLY A 281 6.95 5.53 -20.78
C GLY A 281 5.98 4.76 -19.89
N LEU A 282 5.44 3.62 -20.37
CA LEU A 282 4.65 2.66 -19.59
C LEU A 282 5.56 1.49 -19.16
N HIS A 283 5.85 1.43 -17.88
CA HIS A 283 6.74 0.43 -17.29
C HIS A 283 5.90 -0.58 -16.49
N TYR A 284 5.39 -1.60 -17.18
CA TYR A 284 4.67 -2.71 -16.56
C TYR A 284 5.64 -3.72 -15.94
N GLY A 285 5.54 -3.91 -14.62
CA GLY A 285 6.20 -4.98 -13.89
C GLY A 285 5.53 -6.34 -14.13
N PRO A 286 6.09 -7.44 -13.63
CA PRO A 286 5.65 -8.81 -13.94
C PRO A 286 4.16 -9.06 -13.67
N SER A 287 3.55 -8.37 -12.70
CA SER A 287 2.13 -8.52 -12.41
C SER A 287 1.21 -8.03 -13.54
N PHE A 288 1.59 -6.96 -14.24
CA PHE A 288 0.78 -6.40 -15.33
C PHE A 288 1.10 -7.02 -16.69
N GLN A 289 2.03 -7.98 -16.74
CA GLN A 289 2.43 -8.59 -17.99
C GLN A 289 1.50 -9.74 -18.42
N THR A 290 0.22 -9.43 -18.67
CA THR A 290 -0.83 -10.43 -18.97
C THR A 290 -0.89 -10.86 -20.43
N ILE A 291 -0.51 -9.99 -21.38
CA ILE A 291 -0.49 -10.27 -22.82
C ILE A 291 0.42 -11.46 -23.13
N GLN A 292 -0.11 -12.42 -23.87
CA GLN A 292 0.64 -13.53 -24.47
C GLN A 292 0.99 -13.22 -25.93
N THR A 293 0.01 -12.81 -26.73
CA THR A 293 0.18 -12.46 -28.14
C THR A 293 -0.95 -11.52 -28.56
N ILE A 294 -0.65 -10.57 -29.44
CA ILE A 294 -1.67 -9.72 -30.08
C ILE A 294 -1.61 -9.89 -31.59
N TYR A 295 -2.76 -10.15 -32.20
CA TYR A 295 -2.98 -10.05 -33.63
C TYR A 295 -3.72 -8.75 -33.91
N PHE A 296 -3.29 -7.96 -34.90
CA PHE A 296 -3.92 -6.68 -35.17
C PHE A 296 -3.82 -6.25 -36.64
N ASN A 297 -4.65 -5.29 -37.01
CA ASN A 297 -4.53 -4.45 -38.19
C ASN A 297 -4.71 -2.98 -37.77
N ASP A 298 -5.01 -2.08 -38.71
CA ASP A 298 -5.09 -0.64 -38.42
C ASP A 298 -6.42 -0.24 -37.76
N SER A 299 -7.39 -1.15 -37.65
CA SER A 299 -8.74 -0.89 -37.13
C SER A 299 -9.16 -1.74 -35.93
N GLU A 300 -8.52 -2.89 -35.73
CA GLU A 300 -8.86 -3.85 -34.69
C GLU A 300 -7.63 -4.65 -34.21
N ALA A 301 -7.75 -5.20 -33.01
CA ALA A 301 -6.75 -6.07 -32.40
C ALA A 301 -7.41 -7.11 -31.51
N ILE A 302 -6.89 -8.32 -31.50
CA ILE A 302 -7.27 -9.38 -30.57
C ILE A 302 -6.04 -9.88 -29.81
N ALA A 303 -6.08 -9.79 -28.49
CA ALA A 303 -5.02 -10.23 -27.60
C ALA A 303 -5.43 -11.51 -26.87
N SER A 304 -4.54 -12.50 -26.81
CA SER A 304 -4.63 -13.55 -25.78
C SER A 304 -4.02 -12.98 -24.49
N ILE A 305 -4.79 -12.98 -23.41
CA ILE A 305 -4.39 -12.46 -22.09
C ILE A 305 -4.59 -13.54 -21.03
N ALA A 306 -3.66 -13.62 -20.08
CA ALA A 306 -3.73 -14.58 -18.99
C ALA A 306 -3.29 -13.94 -17.67
N ILE A 307 -3.89 -14.39 -16.57
CA ILE A 307 -3.45 -14.00 -15.24
C ILE A 307 -2.05 -14.60 -14.98
N PRO A 308 -1.09 -13.82 -14.45
CA PRO A 308 0.21 -14.36 -14.09
C PRO A 308 0.07 -15.44 -13.00
N GLN A 309 0.88 -16.49 -13.08
CA GLN A 309 0.77 -17.69 -12.24
C GLN A 309 0.69 -17.37 -10.73
N GLN A 310 1.43 -16.35 -10.28
CA GLN A 310 1.46 -15.92 -8.88
C GLN A 310 0.11 -15.42 -8.34
N PHE A 311 -0.85 -15.06 -9.21
CA PHE A 311 -2.18 -14.55 -8.82
C PHE A 311 -3.32 -15.53 -9.09
N GLN A 312 -3.06 -16.73 -9.63
CA GLN A 312 -4.10 -17.71 -9.94
C GLN A 312 -4.92 -18.11 -8.70
N LYS A 313 -4.27 -18.25 -7.54
CA LYS A 313 -4.94 -18.66 -6.28
C LYS A 313 -5.96 -17.63 -5.79
N ASP A 314 -5.67 -16.35 -6.02
CA ASP A 314 -6.49 -15.24 -5.54
C ASP A 314 -7.45 -14.71 -6.62
N PHE A 315 -7.41 -15.29 -7.83
CA PHE A 315 -8.17 -14.85 -8.99
C PHE A 315 -9.67 -14.75 -8.71
N GLN A 316 -10.23 -15.76 -8.05
CA GLN A 316 -11.67 -15.86 -7.74
C GLN A 316 -12.14 -14.84 -6.68
N LEU A 317 -11.22 -14.12 -6.02
CA LEU A 317 -11.58 -13.08 -5.05
C LEU A 317 -12.08 -11.80 -5.72
N PHE A 318 -11.81 -11.62 -7.01
CA PHE A 318 -12.17 -10.44 -7.78
C PHE A 318 -13.36 -10.73 -8.70
N GLY A 319 -14.33 -9.81 -8.77
CA GLY A 319 -15.37 -9.88 -9.80
C GLY A 319 -14.85 -9.38 -11.16
N ILE A 320 -13.99 -8.37 -11.12
CA ILE A 320 -13.19 -7.87 -12.24
C ILE A 320 -11.74 -7.91 -11.79
N HIS A 321 -10.95 -8.84 -12.32
CA HIS A 321 -9.54 -8.87 -11.97
C HIS A 321 -8.80 -7.67 -12.60
N PRO A 322 -8.21 -6.74 -11.81
CA PRO A 322 -7.63 -5.50 -12.37
C PRO A 322 -6.55 -5.75 -13.41
N LEU A 323 -5.72 -6.79 -13.22
CA LEU A 323 -4.68 -7.18 -14.17
C LEU A 323 -5.23 -7.61 -15.54
N LEU A 324 -6.31 -8.40 -15.59
CA LEU A 324 -6.91 -8.80 -16.87
C LEU A 324 -7.66 -7.65 -17.53
N LEU A 325 -8.33 -6.82 -16.73
CA LEU A 325 -9.02 -5.66 -17.26
C LEU A 325 -8.04 -4.66 -17.88
N ASP A 326 -6.95 -4.34 -17.19
CA ASP A 326 -5.89 -3.50 -17.73
C ASP A 326 -5.22 -4.17 -18.94
N GLY A 327 -4.95 -5.47 -18.87
CA GLY A 327 -4.47 -6.27 -19.99
C GLY A 327 -5.36 -6.18 -21.24
N SER A 328 -6.68 -6.07 -21.07
CA SER A 328 -7.60 -5.85 -22.19
C SER A 328 -7.39 -4.51 -22.86
N TRP A 329 -7.07 -3.47 -22.10
CA TRP A 329 -6.75 -2.13 -22.62
C TRP A 329 -5.38 -2.08 -23.27
N GLN A 330 -4.42 -2.84 -22.74
CA GLN A 330 -3.10 -2.97 -23.33
C GLN A 330 -3.15 -3.53 -24.78
N THR A 331 -4.19 -4.28 -25.15
CA THR A 331 -4.46 -4.70 -26.55
C THR A 331 -4.42 -3.54 -27.55
N LEU A 332 -4.80 -2.32 -27.12
CA LEU A 332 -4.81 -1.13 -27.96
C LEU A 332 -3.43 -0.73 -28.50
N ILE A 333 -2.34 -1.26 -27.93
CA ILE A 333 -0.99 -1.06 -28.47
C ILE A 333 -0.88 -1.54 -29.92
N GLY A 334 -1.68 -2.54 -30.32
CA GLY A 334 -1.75 -3.03 -31.69
C GLY A 334 -2.32 -1.98 -32.65
N ILE A 335 -3.43 -1.33 -32.28
CA ILE A 335 -4.18 -0.39 -33.12
C ILE A 335 -3.59 1.03 -33.05
N SER A 336 -2.84 1.36 -31.99
CA SER A 336 -2.23 2.68 -31.83
C SER A 336 -1.22 2.99 -32.93
N ASP A 337 -1.33 4.19 -33.52
CA ASP A 337 -0.39 4.68 -34.54
C ASP A 337 1.05 4.68 -33.99
N LYS A 338 1.97 4.07 -34.74
CA LYS A 338 3.39 3.98 -34.40
C LYS A 338 4.07 5.35 -34.42
N SER A 339 3.49 6.33 -35.12
CA SER A 339 4.05 7.67 -35.28
C SER A 339 3.85 8.57 -34.04
N GLU A 340 2.87 8.26 -33.20
CA GLU A 340 2.53 9.07 -32.04
C GLU A 340 3.28 8.60 -30.80
N ALA A 341 4.35 9.32 -30.45
CA ALA A 341 5.07 9.16 -29.18
C ALA A 341 4.28 9.72 -27.97
N ASN A 342 2.95 9.66 -28.01
CA ASN A 342 2.09 10.15 -26.94
C ASN A 342 1.76 9.01 -25.98
N LEU A 343 1.87 9.30 -24.69
CA LEU A 343 1.45 8.42 -23.62
C LEU A 343 -0.05 8.58 -23.41
N PHE A 344 -0.83 7.53 -23.59
CA PHE A 344 -2.28 7.57 -23.39
C PHE A 344 -2.66 6.93 -22.06
N VAL A 345 -3.66 7.52 -21.39
CA VAL A 345 -4.24 7.00 -20.14
C VAL A 345 -5.76 6.91 -20.26
N PRO A 346 -6.42 6.02 -19.49
CA PRO A 346 -7.88 5.97 -19.38
C PRO A 346 -8.46 7.35 -19.01
N PHE A 347 -9.54 7.74 -19.69
CA PHE A 347 -10.22 9.02 -19.45
C PHE A 347 -11.71 8.85 -19.18
N ALA A 348 -12.42 8.08 -20.02
CA ALA A 348 -13.85 7.81 -19.82
C ALA A 348 -14.25 6.44 -20.38
N LEU A 349 -15.36 5.89 -19.89
CA LEU A 349 -15.98 4.68 -20.42
C LEU A 349 -17.51 4.82 -20.33
N ASP A 350 -18.19 4.72 -21.47
CA ASP A 350 -19.64 4.92 -21.53
C ASP A 350 -20.37 3.79 -20.80
N GLU A 351 -20.02 2.54 -21.11
CA GLU A 351 -20.64 1.34 -20.53
C GLU A 351 -19.62 0.22 -20.31
N LEU A 352 -19.67 -0.38 -19.12
CA LEU A 352 -19.05 -1.66 -18.78
C LEU A 352 -20.13 -2.67 -18.41
N ILE A 353 -20.30 -3.73 -19.20
CA ILE A 353 -21.40 -4.70 -19.04
C ILE A 353 -20.82 -6.05 -18.62
N PHE A 354 -21.28 -6.58 -17.48
CA PHE A 354 -20.89 -7.90 -16.98
C PHE A 354 -21.88 -8.95 -17.48
N LEU A 355 -21.42 -9.87 -18.32
CA LEU A 355 -22.26 -10.95 -18.86
C LEU A 355 -22.02 -12.24 -18.10
N ARG A 356 -20.75 -12.54 -17.79
CA ARG A 356 -20.30 -13.76 -17.11
C ARG A 356 -19.04 -13.47 -16.28
N PRO A 357 -18.71 -14.31 -15.28
CA PRO A 357 -17.43 -14.21 -14.58
C PRO A 357 -16.24 -14.34 -15.52
N LEU A 358 -15.19 -13.55 -15.29
CA LEU A 358 -13.94 -13.66 -16.02
C LEU A 358 -13.28 -15.03 -15.81
N LYS A 359 -12.45 -15.43 -16.79
CA LYS A 359 -11.62 -16.63 -16.72
C LYS A 359 -10.16 -16.24 -16.55
N GLU A 360 -9.34 -17.12 -15.99
CA GLU A 360 -7.90 -16.89 -15.82
C GLU A 360 -7.18 -16.65 -17.15
N LYS A 361 -7.71 -17.18 -18.25
CA LYS A 361 -7.28 -16.94 -19.63
C LYS A 361 -8.47 -16.43 -20.43
N CYS A 362 -8.28 -15.31 -21.12
CA CYS A 362 -9.30 -14.66 -21.92
C CYS A 362 -8.70 -14.19 -23.25
N TYR A 363 -9.58 -13.84 -24.19
CA TYR A 363 -9.23 -12.97 -25.31
C TYR A 363 -9.80 -11.57 -25.08
N ALA A 364 -9.04 -10.54 -25.39
CA ALA A 364 -9.53 -9.17 -25.47
C ALA A 364 -9.58 -8.75 -26.93
N TYR A 365 -10.78 -8.48 -27.46
CA TYR A 365 -11.00 -8.01 -28.81
C TYR A 365 -11.34 -6.52 -28.79
N ALA A 366 -10.43 -5.69 -29.29
CA ALA A 366 -10.56 -4.25 -29.35
C ALA A 366 -10.74 -3.77 -30.79
N TYR A 367 -11.61 -2.78 -31.00
CA TYR A 367 -11.87 -2.17 -32.31
C TYR A 367 -12.28 -0.72 -32.18
N LEU A 368 -12.05 0.06 -33.24
CA LEU A 368 -12.41 1.47 -33.29
C LEU A 368 -13.91 1.66 -33.04
N HIS A 369 -14.24 2.64 -32.22
CA HIS A 369 -15.61 3.11 -32.06
C HIS A 369 -15.89 4.16 -33.15
N ASN A 370 -17.08 4.15 -33.75
CA ASN A 370 -17.46 5.00 -34.90
C ASN A 370 -17.57 6.52 -34.58
N SER A 371 -16.90 7.04 -33.54
CA SER A 371 -16.90 8.46 -33.21
C SER A 371 -15.56 8.93 -32.63
N ILE A 372 -15.23 10.19 -32.95
CA ILE A 372 -14.12 11.03 -32.44
C ILE A 372 -12.77 10.29 -32.36
N ASP A 373 -12.01 10.37 -33.46
CA ASP A 373 -10.57 10.06 -33.46
C ASP A 373 -9.81 11.37 -33.66
N THR A 374 -9.24 11.89 -32.57
CA THR A 374 -8.35 13.05 -32.61
C THR A 374 -7.00 12.65 -32.02
N SER A 375 -5.94 13.38 -32.35
CA SER A 375 -4.59 13.12 -31.81
C SER A 375 -4.49 13.15 -30.27
N ARG A 376 -5.50 13.70 -29.58
CA ARG A 376 -5.52 13.82 -28.11
C ARG A 376 -6.54 12.92 -27.42
N LEU A 377 -7.56 12.43 -28.13
CA LEU A 377 -8.64 11.62 -27.58
C LEU A 377 -9.04 10.57 -28.61
N LYS A 378 -8.95 9.31 -28.22
CA LYS A 378 -9.31 8.14 -29.04
C LYS A 378 -10.33 7.30 -28.32
N LYS A 379 -11.25 6.69 -29.06
CA LYS A 379 -12.37 5.92 -28.51
C LYS A 379 -12.47 4.53 -29.15
N TYR A 380 -12.64 3.52 -28.31
CA TYR A 380 -12.64 2.10 -28.70
C TYR A 380 -13.79 1.34 -28.05
N ASN A 381 -14.15 0.22 -28.63
CA ASN A 381 -14.91 -0.82 -27.94
C ASN A 381 -13.98 -2.00 -27.65
N ILE A 382 -14.20 -2.69 -26.53
CA ILE A 382 -13.41 -3.84 -26.13
C ILE A 382 -14.35 -4.92 -25.61
N ASP A 383 -14.31 -6.10 -26.23
CA ASP A 383 -15.02 -7.29 -25.79
C ASP A 383 -14.03 -8.26 -25.14
N ILE A 384 -14.33 -8.74 -23.92
CA ILE A 384 -13.55 -9.80 -23.26
C ILE A 384 -14.28 -11.12 -23.44
N LEU A 385 -13.58 -12.10 -24.00
CA LEU A 385 -14.09 -13.39 -24.42
C LEU A 385 -13.38 -14.52 -23.64
N ASP A 386 -14.04 -15.65 -23.47
CA ASP A 386 -13.34 -16.89 -23.12
C ASP A 386 -12.62 -17.51 -24.33
N GLU A 387 -11.97 -18.66 -24.12
CA GLU A 387 -11.22 -19.36 -25.17
C GLU A 387 -12.12 -19.93 -26.29
N THR A 388 -13.43 -19.98 -26.10
CA THR A 388 -14.41 -20.46 -27.10
C THR A 388 -15.03 -19.32 -27.93
N GLY A 389 -14.76 -18.06 -27.56
CA GLY A 389 -15.35 -16.88 -28.19
C GLY A 389 -16.56 -16.31 -27.47
N GLN A 390 -16.98 -16.91 -26.35
CA GLN A 390 -18.16 -16.46 -25.62
C GLN A 390 -17.83 -15.17 -24.87
N GLN A 391 -18.67 -14.15 -25.06
CA GLN A 391 -18.51 -12.87 -24.38
C GLN A 391 -18.72 -12.99 -22.86
N LEU A 392 -17.72 -12.55 -22.10
CA LEU A 392 -17.70 -12.46 -20.64
C LEU A 392 -18.03 -11.04 -20.18
N MET A 393 -17.50 -10.04 -20.88
CA MET A 393 -17.67 -8.62 -20.53
C MET A 393 -17.56 -7.73 -21.76
N LYS A 394 -18.27 -6.61 -21.78
CA LYS A 394 -18.23 -5.63 -22.88
C LYS A 394 -17.89 -4.24 -22.36
N MET A 395 -17.01 -3.55 -23.06
CA MET A 395 -16.66 -2.15 -22.85
C MET A 395 -17.08 -1.37 -24.09
N LYS A 396 -18.02 -0.45 -23.96
CA LYS A 396 -18.43 0.42 -25.06
C LYS A 396 -17.91 1.83 -24.83
N GLY A 397 -17.31 2.40 -25.86
CA GLY A 397 -16.88 3.80 -25.81
C GLY A 397 -15.75 4.06 -24.81
N PHE A 398 -14.81 3.12 -24.66
CA PHE A 398 -13.60 3.33 -23.87
C PHE A 398 -12.73 4.41 -24.50
N SER A 399 -12.58 5.53 -23.80
CA SER A 399 -11.88 6.71 -24.25
C SER A 399 -10.54 6.85 -23.54
N ILE A 400 -9.47 6.98 -24.32
CA ILE A 400 -8.11 7.24 -23.84
C ILE A 400 -7.67 8.64 -24.24
N LYS A 401 -6.98 9.32 -23.34
CA LYS A 401 -6.51 10.69 -23.53
C LYS A 401 -4.99 10.75 -23.51
N ALA A 402 -4.40 11.48 -24.44
CA ALA A 402 -2.97 11.73 -24.45
C ALA A 402 -2.59 12.58 -23.22
N LEU A 403 -1.65 12.11 -22.42
CA LEU A 403 -0.97 12.95 -21.45
C LEU A 403 -0.15 14.00 -22.22
N PRO A 404 -0.28 15.29 -21.89
CA PRO A 404 0.61 16.28 -22.46
C PRO A 404 2.03 15.85 -22.12
N LYS A 405 2.88 15.71 -23.14
CA LYS A 405 4.31 15.56 -22.90
C LYS A 405 4.68 16.67 -21.94
N ARG A 406 5.26 16.35 -20.78
CA ARG A 406 5.97 17.35 -20.00
C ARG A 406 6.83 18.05 -21.03
N ALA A 407 6.61 19.36 -21.22
CA ALA A 407 7.69 20.16 -21.74
C ALA A 407 8.85 19.75 -20.83
N ILE A 408 9.85 19.10 -21.42
CA ILE A 408 11.15 19.07 -20.78
C ILE A 408 11.32 20.55 -20.47
N LYS A 409 11.27 20.94 -19.19
CA LYS A 409 11.90 22.18 -18.76
C LYS A 409 13.33 21.89 -19.14
N LYS A 410 13.66 22.17 -20.40
CA LYS A 410 14.98 21.97 -20.94
C LYS A 410 15.86 22.74 -20.00
N ASP A 411 17.04 22.21 -19.76
CA ASP A 411 18.13 22.96 -19.19
C ASP A 411 18.29 24.34 -19.84
N ASP A 412 17.67 24.63 -21.00
CA ASP A 412 17.40 25.95 -21.57
C ASP A 412 16.84 26.99 -20.58
N ASP A 413 15.94 26.70 -19.63
CA ASP A 413 15.48 27.73 -18.66
C ASP A 413 16.62 28.11 -17.69
N LEU A 414 17.41 27.13 -17.25
CA LEU A 414 18.56 27.34 -16.39
C LEU A 414 19.72 28.00 -17.16
N LEU A 415 19.96 27.60 -18.41
CA LEU A 415 20.96 28.18 -19.30
C LEU A 415 20.57 29.58 -19.77
N HIS A 416 19.28 29.83 -19.99
CA HIS A 416 18.74 31.14 -20.34
C HIS A 416 18.80 32.09 -19.13
N MET A 417 18.48 31.61 -17.93
CA MET A 417 18.61 32.39 -16.69
C MET A 417 20.08 32.61 -16.30
N LEU A 418 20.97 31.63 -16.49
CA LEU A 418 22.43 31.80 -16.32
C LEU A 418 23.01 32.82 -17.32
N ASN A 419 22.52 32.81 -18.57
CA ASN A 419 22.89 33.83 -19.57
C ASN A 419 22.30 35.23 -19.27
N GLN A 420 21.17 35.32 -18.57
CA GLN A 420 20.59 36.60 -18.13
C GLN A 420 21.34 37.13 -16.90
N LEU A 421 21.74 36.26 -15.97
CA LEU A 421 22.61 36.59 -14.83
C LEU A 421 24.00 37.07 -15.29
N SER A 422 24.61 36.40 -16.27
CA SER A 422 25.91 36.80 -16.83
C SER A 422 25.86 38.12 -17.60
N LYS A 423 24.69 38.51 -18.11
CA LYS A 423 24.43 39.79 -18.77
C LYS A 423 23.89 40.89 -17.83
N GLY A 424 23.71 40.58 -16.55
CA GLY A 424 23.23 41.52 -15.52
C GLY A 424 21.75 41.90 -15.63
N SER A 425 20.95 41.15 -16.40
CA SER A 425 19.53 41.46 -16.66
C SER A 425 18.56 40.81 -15.66
N VAL A 426 19.03 39.94 -14.77
CA VAL A 426 18.27 39.34 -13.66
C VAL A 426 19.19 39.22 -12.44
N THR A 427 18.70 39.50 -11.22
CA THR A 427 19.50 39.42 -9.99
C THR A 427 19.37 38.06 -9.29
N ILE A 428 20.32 37.73 -8.41
CA ILE A 428 20.30 36.48 -7.62
C ILE A 428 19.01 36.38 -6.75
N ALA A 429 18.47 37.51 -6.30
CA ALA A 429 17.23 37.56 -5.53
C ALA A 429 16.00 37.14 -6.36
N ASP A 430 15.96 37.49 -7.64
CA ASP A 430 14.86 37.11 -8.55
C ASP A 430 14.83 35.60 -8.79
N VAL A 431 16.01 34.96 -8.87
CA VAL A 431 16.15 33.50 -9.05
C VAL A 431 15.76 32.73 -7.80
N GLN A 432 16.04 33.26 -6.60
CA GLN A 432 15.66 32.63 -5.34
C GLN A 432 14.15 32.63 -5.10
N SER A 433 13.42 33.63 -5.62
CA SER A 433 11.95 33.71 -5.50
C SER A 433 11.20 32.61 -6.27
N LEU A 434 11.86 31.92 -7.20
CA LEU A 434 11.29 30.85 -8.04
C LEU A 434 11.44 29.44 -7.44
N GLY A 435 11.99 29.30 -6.23
CA GLY A 435 11.97 28.04 -5.47
C GLY A 435 12.80 26.89 -6.05
N MET A 436 13.84 27.19 -6.86
CA MET A 436 14.65 26.17 -7.55
C MET A 436 16.08 25.99 -7.00
N LEU A 437 16.39 26.55 -5.82
CA LEU A 437 17.65 26.33 -5.13
C LEU A 437 17.37 26.08 -3.64
N GLU A 438 17.30 24.82 -3.23
CA GLU A 438 17.58 24.46 -1.84
C GLU A 438 19.11 24.29 -1.68
N LYS A 439 19.60 24.71 -0.51
CA LYS A 439 20.99 25.05 -0.16
C LYS A 439 22.09 24.14 -0.67
#